data_AF-A0A7C3FFR9-F1
#
_entry.id   AF-A0A7C3FFR9-F1
#
_cell.length_a   1.000
_cell.length_b   1.000
_cell.length_c   1.000
_cell.angle_alpha   90.00
_cell.angle_beta   90.00
_cell.angle_gamma   90.00
#
_symmetry.space_group_name_H-M   'P 1'
#
loop_
_entity.id
_entity.type
_entity.pdbx_description
1 polymer ?
#
loop_
_entity_poly.entity_id
_entity_poly.type
_entity_poly.pdbx_seq_one_letter_code
_entity_poly.pdbx_strand_id
1 'polypeptide(L)'
;MSLEELRKKIDAIDAEIVKLIGQRIGVAQEIGGEKRSQGRRVNDQAREKRVLGHIRSLARSESVNQEVIEDIYQQIIKICRRTQGTEVAFPGEAGAYSEEAALQFFGPLVTTMPCEGLDEVFRVVARDEVQFGIIPVENSLEGSISQSYDLLLDSSLKVCGE
;
A
#
# COMPACT_ATOMS: atom_id res chain seq x y z
N MET A 1 26.08 32.80 14.71
CA MET A 1 25.84 31.71 13.75
C MET A 1 25.30 32.36 12.49
N SER A 2 26.01 32.26 11.37
CA SER A 2 25.56 32.83 10.10
C SER A 2 24.42 32.00 9.51
N LEU A 3 23.65 32.60 8.59
CA LEU A 3 22.60 31.89 7.86
C LEU A 3 23.14 30.63 7.15
N GLU A 4 24.38 30.70 6.66
CA GLU A 4 25.03 29.60 5.96
C GLU A 4 25.40 28.45 6.91
N GLU A 5 25.83 28.75 8.12
CA GLU A 5 26.10 27.75 9.15
C GLU A 5 24.82 27.00 9.58
N LEU A 6 23.69 27.71 9.66
CA LEU A 6 22.40 27.09 9.96
C LEU A 6 21.93 26.16 8.83
N ARG A 7 22.12 26.56 7.56
CA ARG A 7 21.78 25.71 6.41
C ARG A 7 22.61 24.43 6.39
N LYS A 8 23.91 24.50 6.64
CA LYS A 8 24.78 23.31 6.74
C LYS A 8 24.33 22.35 7.84
N LYS A 9 23.78 22.86 8.94
CA LYS A 9 23.20 22.01 9.99
C LYS A 9 21.94 21.31 9.52
N ILE A 10 21.06 21.99 8.77
CA ILE A 10 19.88 21.37 8.16
C ILE A 10 20.31 20.27 7.19
N ASP A 11 21.26 20.55 6.30
CA ASP A 11 21.75 19.56 5.33
C ASP A 11 22.30 18.29 6.02
N ALA A 12 22.98 18.44 7.15
CA ALA A 12 23.47 17.32 7.95
C ALA A 12 22.33 16.50 8.57
N ILE A 13 21.30 17.17 9.10
CA ILE A 13 20.10 16.52 9.65
C ILE A 13 19.34 15.78 8.54
N ASP A 14 19.18 16.41 7.37
CA ASP A 14 18.48 15.81 6.23
C ASP A 14 19.19 14.53 5.74
N ALA A 15 20.52 14.52 5.74
CA ALA A 15 21.30 13.32 5.43
C ALA A 15 21.03 12.17 6.43
N GLU A 16 20.88 12.47 7.72
CA GLU A 16 20.50 11.48 8.73
C GLU A 16 19.06 10.99 8.55
N ILE A 17 18.12 11.88 8.26
CA ILE A 17 16.72 11.53 7.98
C ILE A 17 16.64 10.56 6.80
N VAL A 18 17.31 10.88 5.69
CA VAL A 18 17.32 10.01 4.50
C VAL A 18 17.91 8.64 4.83
N LYS A 19 19.03 8.59 5.58
CA LYS A 19 19.65 7.34 6.01
C LYS A 19 18.69 6.49 6.86
N LEU A 20 18.01 7.11 7.84
CA LEU A 20 17.07 6.42 8.74
C LEU A 20 15.83 5.93 7.99
N ILE A 21 15.30 6.72 7.04
CA ILE A 21 14.19 6.30 6.17
C ILE A 21 14.62 5.09 5.32
N GLY A 22 15.82 5.13 4.73
CA GLY A 22 16.37 3.99 3.98
C GLY A 22 16.47 2.71 4.81
N GLN A 23 16.99 2.81 6.04
CA GLN A 23 17.02 1.68 6.97
C GLN A 23 15.62 1.15 7.30
N ARG A 24 14.67 2.04 7.57
CA ARG A 24 13.27 1.66 7.86
C ARG A 24 12.62 0.94 6.68
N ILE A 25 12.89 1.37 5.44
CA ILE A 25 12.41 0.71 4.23
C ILE A 25 13.01 -0.68 4.10
N GLY A 26 14.32 -0.85 4.32
CA GLY A 26 14.97 -2.16 4.28
C GLY A 26 14.34 -3.16 5.24
N VAL A 27 14.14 -2.76 6.50
CA VAL A 27 13.43 -3.59 7.51
C VAL A 27 11.99 -3.90 7.08
N ALA A 28 11.30 -2.94 6.47
CA ALA A 28 9.96 -3.18 5.94
C ALA A 28 9.97 -4.25 4.83
N GLN A 29 10.96 -4.23 3.93
CA GLN A 29 11.10 -5.25 2.86
C GLN A 29 11.32 -6.65 3.44
N GLU A 30 12.18 -6.78 4.46
CA GLU A 30 12.39 -8.04 5.18
C GLU A 30 11.10 -8.56 5.81
N ILE A 31 10.35 -7.70 6.50
CA ILE A 31 9.03 -8.02 7.06
C ILE A 31 8.08 -8.48 5.95
N GLY A 32 8.12 -7.84 4.79
CA GLY A 32 7.32 -8.24 3.62
C GLY A 32 7.65 -9.64 3.13
N GLY A 33 8.94 -9.99 3.07
CA GLY A 33 9.41 -11.34 2.74
C GLY A 33 8.89 -12.39 3.73
N GLU A 34 8.97 -12.11 5.03
CA GLU A 34 8.48 -13.00 6.09
C GLU A 34 6.95 -13.15 6.09
N LYS A 35 6.20 -12.07 5.81
CA LYS A 35 4.75 -12.15 5.69
C LYS A 35 4.33 -13.03 4.50
N ARG A 36 5.01 -12.89 3.36
CA ARG A 36 4.76 -13.72 2.17
C ARG A 36 5.05 -15.20 2.43
N SER A 37 6.16 -15.53 3.09
CA SER A 37 6.48 -16.94 3.40
C SER A 37 5.46 -17.60 4.34
N GLN A 38 4.78 -16.79 5.17
CA GLN A 38 3.72 -17.24 6.07
C GLN A 38 2.30 -17.11 5.48
N GLY A 39 2.16 -16.68 4.22
CA GLY A 39 0.85 -16.43 3.58
C GLY A 39 0.03 -15.34 4.28
N ARG A 40 0.67 -14.41 4.98
CA ARG A 40 0.01 -13.30 5.69
C ARG A 40 -0.07 -12.07 4.81
N ARG A 41 -1.17 -11.32 4.94
CA ARG A 41 -1.40 -10.06 4.23
C ARG A 41 -0.39 -8.99 4.62
N VAL A 42 -0.05 -8.14 3.66
CA VAL A 42 0.85 -7.00 3.87
C VAL A 42 0.16 -5.93 4.71
N ASN A 43 -1.13 -5.69 4.49
CA ASN A 43 -1.94 -4.76 5.28
C ASN A 43 -2.15 -5.23 6.75
N ASP A 44 -1.63 -4.47 7.72
CA ASP A 44 -1.83 -4.67 9.16
C ASP A 44 -2.23 -3.34 9.84
N GLN A 45 -3.51 -2.99 9.73
CA GLN A 45 -4.07 -1.77 10.30
C GLN A 45 -3.84 -1.66 11.81
N ALA A 46 -3.87 -2.79 12.54
CA ALA A 46 -3.64 -2.78 13.99
C ALA A 46 -2.20 -2.38 14.30
N ARG A 47 -1.22 -2.86 13.54
CA ARG A 47 0.18 -2.44 13.66
C ARG A 47 0.36 -0.98 13.27
N GLU A 48 -0.24 -0.51 12.19
CA GLU A 48 -0.15 0.90 11.77
C GLU A 48 -0.67 1.84 12.87
N LYS A 49 -1.84 1.54 13.46
CA LYS A 49 -2.38 2.29 14.61
C LYS A 49 -1.41 2.31 15.80
N ARG A 50 -0.75 1.19 16.11
CA ARG A 50 0.27 1.12 17.18
C ARG A 50 1.49 2.00 16.86
N VAL A 51 1.93 2.02 15.60
CA VAL A 51 3.05 2.88 15.16
C VAL A 51 2.69 4.34 15.35
N LEU A 52 1.54 4.80 14.85
CA LEU A 52 1.10 6.20 15.01
C LEU A 52 0.92 6.57 16.49
N GLY A 53 0.39 5.66 17.31
CA GLY A 53 0.33 5.85 18.76
C GLY A 53 1.71 6.08 19.40
N HIS A 54 2.71 5.28 19.00
CA HIS A 54 4.08 5.44 19.48
C HIS A 54 4.72 6.75 19.00
N ILE A 55 4.55 7.13 17.74
CA ILE A 55 5.10 8.38 17.20
C ILE A 55 4.51 9.60 17.90
N ARG A 56 3.21 9.60 18.20
CA ARG A 56 2.60 10.67 19.01
C ARG A 56 3.24 10.82 20.38
N SER A 57 3.64 9.70 21.00
CA SER A 57 4.34 9.75 22.30
C SER A 57 5.75 10.36 22.19
N LEU A 58 6.49 10.05 21.13
CA LEU A 58 7.82 10.61 20.87
C LEU A 58 7.75 12.11 20.50
N ALA A 59 6.74 12.50 19.71
CA ALA A 59 6.56 13.89 19.33
C ALA A 59 6.30 14.81 20.53
N ARG A 60 5.62 14.30 21.57
CA ARG A 60 5.42 15.03 22.83
C ARG A 60 6.72 15.28 23.57
N SER A 61 7.66 14.34 23.59
CA SER A 61 8.95 14.56 24.26
C SER A 61 9.84 15.55 23.52
N GLU A 62 9.74 15.58 22.19
CA GLU A 62 10.53 16.48 21.32
C GLU A 62 9.86 17.84 21.06
N SER A 63 8.71 18.13 21.69
CA SER A 63 7.92 19.35 21.48
C SER A 63 7.51 19.59 20.00
N VAL A 64 7.28 18.52 19.25
CA VAL A 64 6.82 18.55 17.85
C VAL A 64 5.29 18.46 17.80
N ASN A 65 4.67 19.16 16.85
CA ASN A 65 3.24 19.06 16.61
C ASN A 65 2.84 17.63 16.22
N GLN A 66 1.88 17.05 16.95
CA GLN A 66 1.44 15.66 16.78
C GLN A 66 0.73 15.40 15.45
N GLU A 67 0.00 16.39 14.91
CA GLU A 67 -0.70 16.25 13.63
C GLU A 67 0.31 16.25 12.48
N VAL A 68 1.26 17.18 12.50
CA VAL A 68 2.30 17.31 11.47
C VAL A 68 3.16 16.05 11.36
N ILE A 69 3.59 15.48 12.49
CA ILE A 69 4.42 14.28 12.48
C ILE A 69 3.61 13.04 12.07
N GLU A 70 2.31 13.01 12.40
CA GLU A 70 1.41 11.92 12.02
C GLU A 70 1.25 11.88 10.50
N ASP A 71 1.04 13.04 9.85
CA ASP A 71 0.95 13.15 8.39
C ASP A 71 2.22 12.63 7.70
N ILE A 72 3.40 13.03 8.21
CA ILE A 72 4.68 12.54 7.69
C ILE A 72 4.77 11.02 7.84
N TYR A 73 4.45 10.49 9.02
CA TYR A 73 4.55 9.06 9.28
C TYR A 73 3.53 8.23 8.50
N GLN A 74 2.35 8.76 8.21
CA GLN A 74 1.39 8.12 7.31
C GLN A 74 2.00 7.93 5.91
N GLN A 75 2.71 8.92 5.38
CA GLN A 75 3.42 8.78 4.10
C GLN A 75 4.56 7.75 4.18
N ILE A 76 5.35 7.75 5.26
CA ILE A 76 6.43 6.77 5.46
C ILE A 76 5.85 5.34 5.56
N ILE A 77 4.73 5.15 6.28
CA ILE A 77 4.03 3.86 6.37
C ILE A 77 3.56 3.42 4.98
N LYS A 78 2.93 4.32 4.21
CA LYS A 78 2.45 4.06 2.85
C LYS A 78 3.58 3.61 1.92
N ILE A 79 4.73 4.26 1.95
CA ILE A 79 5.92 3.87 1.18
C ILE A 79 6.41 2.49 1.61
N CYS A 80 6.57 2.25 2.91
CA CYS A 80 7.03 0.97 3.42
C CYS A 80 6.07 -0.19 3.10
N ARG A 81 4.76 0.07 3.05
CA ARG A 81 3.76 -0.92 2.65
C ARG A 81 3.95 -1.34 1.19
N ARG A 82 4.17 -0.39 0.28
CA ARG A 82 4.45 -0.66 -1.14
C ARG A 82 5.72 -1.49 -1.35
N THR A 83 6.70 -1.35 -0.46
CA THR A 83 7.94 -2.16 -0.52
C THR A 83 7.80 -3.55 0.09
N GLN A 84 6.71 -3.82 0.83
CA GLN A 84 6.47 -5.12 1.48
C GLN A 84 5.97 -6.20 0.53
N GLY A 85 5.67 -5.89 -0.74
CA GLY A 85 5.21 -6.84 -1.75
C GLY A 85 3.96 -6.32 -2.46
N THR A 86 3.62 -6.94 -3.59
CA THR A 86 2.44 -6.58 -4.38
C THR A 86 1.20 -7.34 -3.88
N GLU A 87 0.15 -6.61 -3.52
CA GLU A 87 -1.19 -7.17 -3.23
C GLU A 87 -2.18 -6.82 -4.34
N VAL A 88 -2.90 -7.83 -4.82
CA VAL A 88 -3.89 -7.72 -5.90
C VAL A 88 -5.25 -8.22 -5.41
N ALA A 89 -6.25 -7.34 -5.42
CA ALA A 89 -7.64 -7.71 -5.16
C ALA A 89 -8.31 -8.27 -6.42
N PHE A 90 -9.24 -9.21 -6.27
CA PHE A 90 -10.01 -9.77 -7.37
C PHE A 90 -11.42 -10.18 -6.89
N PRO A 91 -12.44 -10.16 -7.76
CA PRO A 91 -13.79 -10.56 -7.37
C PRO A 91 -13.91 -12.10 -7.31
N GLY A 92 -14.63 -12.59 -6.30
CA GLY A 92 -14.89 -14.01 -6.08
C GLY A 92 -14.07 -14.61 -4.95
N GLU A 93 -13.95 -15.94 -4.98
CA GLU A 93 -13.24 -16.73 -3.97
C GLU A 93 -11.88 -17.23 -4.48
N ALA A 94 -11.04 -17.74 -3.57
CA ALA A 94 -9.80 -18.41 -3.96
C ALA A 94 -10.08 -19.56 -4.96
N GLY A 95 -9.33 -19.59 -6.05
CA GLY A 95 -9.51 -20.49 -7.19
C GLY A 95 -10.39 -19.93 -8.31
N ALA A 96 -10.91 -18.71 -8.19
CA ALA A 96 -11.66 -18.07 -9.27
C ALA A 96 -10.75 -17.72 -10.47
N TYR A 97 -11.33 -17.63 -11.67
CA TYR A 97 -10.61 -17.21 -12.88
C TYR A 97 -9.92 -15.85 -12.74
N SER A 98 -10.50 -14.93 -11.96
CA SER A 98 -9.88 -13.63 -11.68
C SER A 98 -8.64 -13.74 -10.79
N GLU A 99 -8.55 -14.74 -9.91
CA GLU A 99 -7.31 -15.03 -9.19
C GLU A 99 -6.24 -15.56 -10.13
N GLU A 100 -6.60 -16.51 -10.99
CA GLU A 100 -5.68 -17.06 -11.99
C GLU A 100 -5.13 -15.96 -12.90
N ALA A 101 -5.99 -15.04 -13.37
CA ALA A 101 -5.57 -13.87 -14.13
C ALA A 101 -4.57 -12.99 -13.34
N ALA A 102 -4.78 -12.80 -12.03
CA ALA A 102 -3.86 -12.05 -11.17
C ALA A 102 -2.49 -12.71 -11.06
N LEU A 103 -2.46 -14.03 -10.88
CA LEU A 103 -1.23 -14.81 -10.82
C LEU A 103 -0.50 -14.82 -12.18
N GLN A 104 -1.23 -14.86 -13.29
CA GLN A 104 -0.63 -14.82 -14.63
C GLN A 104 -0.03 -13.45 -14.95
N PHE A 105 -0.73 -12.35 -14.65
CA PHE A 105 -0.27 -11.00 -14.96
C PHE A 105 0.86 -10.52 -14.03
N PHE A 106 0.72 -10.72 -12.71
CA PHE A 106 1.69 -10.23 -11.72
C PHE A 106 2.76 -11.26 -11.35
N GLY A 107 2.60 -12.51 -11.80
CA GLY A 107 3.46 -13.63 -11.46
C GLY A 107 3.08 -14.33 -10.15
N PRO A 108 3.63 -15.53 -9.89
CA PRO A 108 3.17 -16.42 -8.82
C PRO A 108 3.54 -15.97 -7.39
N LEU A 109 4.36 -14.92 -7.25
CA LEU A 109 4.81 -14.42 -5.95
C LEU A 109 3.93 -13.28 -5.41
N VAL A 110 2.90 -12.89 -6.14
CA VAL A 110 1.94 -11.87 -5.73
C VAL A 110 1.04 -12.40 -4.60
N THR A 111 0.62 -11.51 -3.71
CA THR A 111 -0.38 -11.85 -2.70
C THR A 111 -1.75 -11.48 -3.23
N THR A 112 -2.67 -12.45 -3.29
CA THR A 112 -4.01 -12.25 -3.81
C THR A 112 -5.01 -12.00 -2.67
N MET A 113 -6.00 -11.15 -2.93
CA MET A 113 -7.07 -10.81 -1.99
C MET A 113 -8.43 -11.05 -2.66
N PRO A 114 -9.15 -12.12 -2.30
CA PRO A 114 -10.53 -12.31 -2.76
C PRO A 114 -11.43 -11.21 -2.17
N CYS A 115 -12.41 -10.80 -2.96
CA CYS A 115 -13.42 -9.79 -2.63
C CYS A 115 -14.81 -10.30 -3.01
N GLU A 116 -15.84 -9.93 -2.26
CA GLU A 116 -17.22 -10.40 -2.46
C GLU A 116 -17.79 -10.01 -3.84
N GLY A 117 -17.24 -8.98 -4.47
CA GLY A 117 -17.64 -8.56 -5.81
C GLY A 117 -16.78 -7.42 -6.35
N LEU A 118 -17.15 -6.94 -7.55
CA LEU A 118 -16.44 -5.86 -8.24
C LEU A 118 -16.37 -4.59 -7.39
N ASP A 119 -17.48 -4.15 -6.80
CA ASP A 119 -17.54 -2.95 -5.97
C ASP A 119 -16.50 -2.95 -4.84
N GLU A 120 -16.29 -4.11 -4.21
CA GLU A 120 -15.31 -4.25 -3.15
C GLU A 120 -13.88 -4.10 -3.68
N VAL A 121 -13.56 -4.70 -4.84
CA VAL A 121 -12.25 -4.55 -5.48
C VAL A 121 -11.95 -3.07 -5.71
N PHE A 122 -12.88 -2.33 -6.30
CA PHE A 122 -12.72 -0.89 -6.52
C PHE A 122 -12.53 -0.13 -5.19
N ARG A 123 -13.32 -0.46 -4.17
CA ARG A 123 -13.23 0.16 -2.84
C ARG A 123 -11.87 -0.03 -2.18
N VAL A 124 -11.34 -1.26 -2.16
CA VAL A 124 -10.07 -1.55 -1.47
C VAL A 124 -8.87 -0.95 -2.21
N VAL A 125 -8.91 -0.90 -3.55
CA VAL A 125 -7.87 -0.24 -4.35
C VAL A 125 -7.94 1.28 -4.17
N ALA A 126 -9.14 1.87 -4.21
CA ALA A 126 -9.33 3.32 -4.04
C ALA A 126 -8.90 3.81 -2.65
N ARG A 127 -8.95 2.95 -1.63
CA ARG A 127 -8.50 3.24 -0.26
C ARG A 127 -7.01 2.98 -0.01
N ASP A 128 -6.23 2.64 -1.05
CA ASP A 128 -4.83 2.19 -0.94
C ASP A 128 -4.65 0.97 0.00
N GLU A 129 -5.70 0.18 0.24
CA GLU A 129 -5.63 -1.02 1.10
C GLU A 129 -4.87 -2.15 0.41
N VAL A 130 -4.99 -2.22 -0.92
CA VAL A 130 -4.19 -3.05 -1.84
C VAL A 130 -3.66 -2.16 -2.97
N GLN A 131 -2.66 -2.64 -3.71
CA GLN A 131 -2.03 -1.83 -4.77
C GLN A 131 -2.75 -1.92 -6.11
N PHE A 132 -3.32 -3.08 -6.41
CA PHE A 132 -3.95 -3.34 -7.70
C PHE A 132 -5.24 -4.12 -7.51
N GLY A 133 -6.13 -3.99 -8.50
CA GLY A 133 -7.31 -4.83 -8.64
C GLY A 133 -7.29 -5.46 -10.03
N ILE A 134 -7.70 -6.72 -10.12
CA ILE A 134 -8.07 -7.35 -11.38
C ILE A 134 -9.58 -7.53 -11.41
N ILE A 135 -10.17 -7.10 -12.51
CA ILE A 135 -11.60 -7.25 -12.77
C ILE A 135 -11.81 -7.92 -14.12
N PRO A 136 -12.79 -8.82 -14.28
CA PRO A 136 -13.18 -9.31 -15.58
C PRO A 136 -13.90 -8.21 -16.36
N VAL A 137 -13.53 -8.01 -17.62
CA VAL A 137 -14.24 -7.10 -18.54
C VAL A 137 -15.22 -7.84 -19.44
N GLU A 138 -15.00 -9.14 -19.68
CA GLU A 138 -15.88 -10.03 -20.44
C GLU A 138 -15.94 -11.43 -19.81
N ASN A 139 -17.02 -12.17 -20.07
CA ASN A 139 -17.14 -13.59 -19.76
C ASN A 139 -17.77 -14.37 -20.93
N SER A 140 -17.66 -15.70 -20.90
CA SER A 140 -18.15 -16.58 -21.97
C SER A 140 -19.67 -16.77 -22.02
N LEU A 141 -20.41 -16.30 -21.02
CA LEU A 141 -21.86 -16.47 -20.89
C LEU A 141 -22.65 -15.25 -21.39
N GLU A 142 -22.26 -14.07 -20.91
CA GLU A 142 -22.93 -12.79 -21.13
C GLU A 142 -22.14 -11.86 -22.06
N GLY A 143 -20.91 -12.20 -22.42
CA GLY A 143 -20.03 -11.30 -23.17
C GLY A 143 -19.48 -10.20 -22.27
N SER A 144 -19.51 -8.95 -22.71
CA SER A 144 -18.97 -7.82 -21.95
C SER A 144 -19.74 -7.57 -20.64
N ILE A 145 -19.00 -7.38 -19.54
CA ILE A 145 -19.55 -7.18 -18.19
C ILE A 145 -19.75 -5.69 -17.96
N SER A 146 -20.97 -5.20 -18.20
CA SER A 146 -21.30 -3.76 -18.10
C SER A 146 -20.92 -3.14 -16.74
N GLN A 147 -21.10 -3.89 -15.65
CA GLN A 147 -20.77 -3.42 -14.30
C GLN A 147 -19.29 -3.03 -14.16
N SER A 148 -18.37 -3.73 -14.83
CA SER A 148 -16.95 -3.39 -14.80
C SER A 148 -16.68 -2.03 -15.46
N TYR A 149 -17.37 -1.73 -16.56
CA TYR A 149 -17.27 -0.44 -17.23
C TYR A 149 -17.90 0.68 -16.42
N ASP A 150 -19.07 0.45 -15.83
CA ASP A 150 -19.75 1.43 -14.98
C ASP A 150 -18.86 1.83 -13.79
N LEU A 151 -18.28 0.85 -13.10
CA LEU A 151 -17.37 1.10 -11.98
C LEU A 151 -16.06 1.78 -12.41
N LEU A 152 -15.53 1.48 -13.60
CA LEU A 152 -14.39 2.22 -14.15
C LEU A 152 -14.72 3.69 -14.38
N LEU A 153 -15.93 4.00 -14.89
CA LEU A 153 -16.38 5.37 -15.14
C LEU A 153 -16.64 6.14 -13.83
N ASP A 154 -17.18 5.47 -12.81
CA ASP A 154 -17.52 6.09 -11.52
C ASP A 154 -16.31 6.23 -10.57
N SER A 155 -15.19 5.57 -10.89
CA SER A 155 -13.98 5.61 -10.06
C SER A 155 -12.92 6.56 -10.59
N SER A 156 -12.04 7.03 -9.70
CA SER A 156 -10.81 7.75 -10.10
C SER A 156 -9.63 6.81 -10.39
N LEU A 157 -9.87 5.50 -10.44
CA LEU A 157 -8.82 4.51 -10.68
C LEU A 157 -8.39 4.54 -12.15
N LYS A 158 -7.16 4.11 -12.40
CA LYS A 158 -6.59 4.07 -13.75
C LYS A 158 -6.28 2.64 -14.13
N VAL A 159 -6.63 2.27 -15.35
CA VAL A 159 -6.23 1.00 -15.95
C VAL A 159 -4.74 1.06 -16.24
N CYS A 160 -4.00 0.04 -15.79
CA CYS A 160 -2.55 -0.06 -15.98
C CYS A 160 -2.10 -1.29 -16.80
N GLY A 161 -3.04 -2.14 -17.21
CA GLY A 161 -2.81 -3.35 -18.00
C GLY A 161 -4.12 -4.09 -18.30
N GLU A 162 -4.04 -5.05 -19.21
CA GLU A 162 -5.09 -5.99 -19.63
C GLU A 162 -4.45 -7.36 -19.88
#